data_AF-A0A4R9WS58-F1
#
_entry.id   AF-A0A4R9WS58-F1
#
_cell.length_a   1.000
_cell.length_b   1.000
_cell.length_c   1.000
_cell.angle_alpha   90.00
_cell.angle_beta   90.00
_cell.angle_gamma   90.00
#
_symmetry.space_group_name_H-M   'P 1'
#
loop_
_entity.id
_entity.type
_entity.pdbx_description
1 polymer ?
#
loop_
_entity_poly.entity_id
_entity_poly.type
_entity_poly.pdbx_seq_one_letter_code
_entity_poly.pdbx_strand_id
1 'polypeptide(L)'
;ALILSLHRELDGFREDAASNSGTKIGTTRRGIGPAYEDKVGRRAVRVMDLADLETLPLKVDRLLTHHNALRRGLGHAEATHEAIMQELTAVAGDILPY
;
A
#
# COMPACT_ATOMS: atom_id res chain seq x y z
N ALA A 1 -0.19 7.39 -8.19
CA ALA A 1 0.20 6.34 -7.24
C ALA A 1 -0.88 5.29 -7.31
N LEU A 2 -0.51 4.02 -7.44
CA LEU A 2 -1.47 2.92 -7.38
C LEU A 2 -1.97 2.76 -5.95
N ILE A 3 -3.26 2.49 -5.79
CA ILE A 3 -3.83 2.15 -4.49
C ILE A 3 -3.84 0.62 -4.38
N LEU A 4 -2.85 0.08 -3.67
CA LEU A 4 -2.70 -1.34 -3.40
C LEU A 4 -3.56 -1.83 -2.22
N SER A 5 -3.77 -3.14 -2.12
CA SER A 5 -4.45 -3.83 -1.01
C SER A 5 -3.96 -3.37 0.36
N LEU A 6 -2.64 -3.28 0.53
CA LEU A 6 -2.01 -2.90 1.79
C LEU A 6 -2.40 -1.50 2.28
N HIS A 7 -2.74 -0.57 1.38
CA HIS A 7 -3.21 0.76 1.75
C HIS A 7 -4.62 0.71 2.33
N ARG A 8 -5.50 -0.11 1.74
CA ARG A 8 -6.88 -0.29 2.20
C ARG A 8 -6.89 -0.91 3.59
N GLU A 9 -6.06 -1.92 3.78
CA GLU A 9 -5.87 -2.57 5.07
C GLU A 9 -5.34 -1.59 6.13
N LEU A 10 -4.27 -0.85 5.83
CA LEU A 10 -3.70 0.12 6.78
C LEU A 10 -4.69 1.24 7.15
N ASP A 11 -5.48 1.73 6.18
CA ASP A 11 -6.55 2.72 6.41
C ASP A 11 -7.58 2.16 7.39
N GLY A 12 -8.03 0.92 7.18
CA GLY A 12 -8.92 0.22 8.12
C GLY A 12 -8.30 0.05 9.51
N PHE A 13 -7.06 -0.43 9.59
CA PHE A 13 -6.37 -0.66 10.87
C PHE A 13 -6.23 0.63 11.68
N ARG A 14 -5.91 1.75 11.03
CA ARG A 14 -5.81 3.06 11.69
C ARG A 14 -7.16 3.55 12.19
N GLU A 15 -8.22 3.41 11.40
CA GLU A 15 -9.59 3.76 11.82
C GLU A 15 -10.07 2.88 12.98
N ASP A 16 -9.73 1.59 12.99
CA ASP A 16 -10.08 0.65 14.04
C ASP A 16 -9.30 0.96 15.33
N ALA A 17 -8.00 1.22 15.25
CA ALA A 17 -7.18 1.64 16.39
C ALA A 17 -7.66 2.96 17.01
N ALA A 18 -8.04 3.94 16.16
CA ALA A 18 -8.56 5.24 16.60
C ALA A 18 -9.97 5.16 17.21
N SER A 19 -10.67 4.02 17.09
CA SER A 19 -11.97 3.80 17.77
C SER A 19 -11.86 3.94 19.27
N ASN A 20 -10.79 3.36 19.83
CA ASN A 20 -10.64 3.23 21.27
C ASN A 20 -10.32 4.58 21.93
N SER A 21 -9.78 5.53 21.16
CA SER A 21 -9.44 6.89 21.60
C SER A 21 -10.47 7.95 21.20
N GLY A 22 -11.50 7.59 20.41
CA GLY A 22 -12.47 8.56 19.88
C GLY A 22 -11.92 9.51 18.82
N THR A 23 -10.74 9.23 18.26
CA THR A 23 -10.04 10.09 17.30
C THR A 23 -10.18 9.61 15.85
N LYS A 24 -11.27 8.90 15.54
CA LYS A 24 -11.55 8.46 14.16
C LYS A 24 -11.74 9.65 13.24
N ILE A 25 -11.38 9.47 11.97
CA ILE A 25 -11.65 10.45 10.93
C ILE A 25 -12.99 10.13 10.24
N GLY A 26 -13.33 8.85 10.09
CA GLY A 26 -14.48 8.40 9.29
C GLY A 26 -14.11 8.22 7.83
N THR A 27 -13.01 7.52 7.56
CA THR A 27 -12.54 7.31 6.18
C THR A 27 -13.44 6.33 5.41
N THR A 28 -13.34 6.34 4.08
CA THR A 28 -14.04 5.36 3.24
C THR A 28 -13.39 3.97 3.25
N ARG A 29 -12.27 3.79 3.97
CA ARG A 29 -11.46 2.55 4.02
C ARG A 29 -11.00 2.05 2.65
N ARG A 30 -10.84 2.99 1.71
CA ARG A 30 -10.38 2.70 0.34
C ARG A 30 -8.87 2.87 0.18
N GLY A 31 -8.13 3.19 1.25
CA GLY A 31 -6.68 3.33 1.18
C GLY A 31 -6.21 4.64 0.54
N ILE A 32 -7.10 5.63 0.40
CA ILE A 32 -6.79 6.91 -0.25
C ILE A 32 -5.70 7.65 0.54
N GLY A 33 -5.89 7.80 1.86
CA GLY A 33 -4.91 8.46 2.74
C GLY A 33 -3.52 7.83 2.63
N PRO A 34 -3.36 6.54 2.95
CA PRO A 34 -2.06 5.86 2.86
C PRO A 34 -1.41 5.91 1.48
N ALA A 35 -2.16 5.79 0.38
CA ALA A 35 -1.60 5.89 -0.97
C ALA A 35 -1.08 7.32 -1.29
N TYR A 36 -1.76 8.36 -0.80
CA TYR A 36 -1.28 9.73 -0.93
C TYR A 36 -0.10 10.03 0.00
N GLU A 37 -0.07 9.45 1.21
CA GLU A 37 1.10 9.48 2.10
C GLU A 37 2.33 8.91 1.41
N ASP A 38 2.19 7.79 0.68
CA ASP A 38 3.29 7.18 -0.06
C ASP A 38 3.75 8.01 -1.25
N LYS A 39 2.83 8.68 -1.93
CA LYS A 39 3.16 9.63 -2.99
C LYS A 39 4.03 10.76 -2.44
N VAL A 40 3.64 11.34 -1.30
CA VAL A 40 4.39 12.42 -0.64
C VAL A 40 5.70 11.90 -0.07
N GLY A 41 5.70 10.71 0.53
CA GLY A 41 6.88 9.98 1.02
C GLY A 41 7.76 9.40 -0.08
N ARG A 42 7.46 9.69 -1.35
CA ARG A 42 8.21 9.30 -2.56
C ARG A 42 8.39 7.78 -2.72
N ARG A 43 7.57 6.97 -2.05
CA ARG A 43 7.67 5.49 -2.01
C ARG A 43 6.52 4.78 -2.73
N ALA A 44 5.57 5.53 -3.27
CA ALA A 44 4.46 4.97 -4.02
C ALA A 44 4.92 4.27 -5.31
N VAL A 45 4.37 3.09 -5.54
CA VAL A 45 4.37 2.43 -6.85
C VAL A 45 3.40 3.17 -7.78
N ARG A 46 3.82 3.43 -9.01
CA ARG A 46 3.09 4.16 -10.05
C ARG A 46 2.78 3.22 -11.22
N VAL A 47 1.83 3.61 -12.06
CA VAL A 47 1.48 2.85 -13.29
C VAL A 47 2.71 2.61 -14.16
N MET A 48 3.55 3.63 -14.35
CA MET A 48 4.80 3.50 -15.14
C MET A 48 5.78 2.45 -14.60
N ASP A 49 5.73 2.15 -13.29
CA ASP A 49 6.61 1.15 -12.70
C ASP A 49 6.20 -0.27 -13.11
N LEU A 50 4.95 -0.47 -13.57
CA LEU A 50 4.48 -1.76 -14.09
C LEU A 50 5.12 -2.10 -15.45
N ALA A 51 5.63 -1.10 -16.18
CA ALA A 51 6.32 -1.29 -17.45
C ALA A 51 7.78 -1.72 -17.26
N ASP A 52 8.32 -1.62 -16.04
CA ASP A 52 9.70 -1.95 -15.69
C ASP A 52 9.72 -2.96 -14.54
N LEU A 53 9.55 -4.23 -14.91
CA LEU A 53 9.52 -5.35 -13.95
C LEU A 53 10.88 -5.60 -13.29
N GLU A 54 11.99 -5.10 -13.86
CA GLU A 54 13.33 -5.28 -13.28
C GLU A 54 13.50 -4.42 -12.03
N THR A 55 12.95 -3.19 -12.03
CA THR A 55 13.07 -2.28 -10.87
C THR A 55 11.90 -2.36 -9.89
N LEU A 56 10.79 -3.00 -10.28
CA LEU A 56 9.59 -3.13 -9.46
C LEU A 56 9.83 -3.81 -8.10
N PRO A 57 10.61 -4.91 -7.98
CA PRO A 57 10.88 -5.56 -6.69
C PRO A 57 11.49 -4.62 -5.66
N LEU A 58 12.48 -3.81 -6.05
CA LEU A 58 13.14 -2.86 -5.15
C LEU A 58 12.18 -1.77 -4.63
N LYS A 59 11.19 -1.38 -5.45
CA LYS A 59 10.15 -0.43 -5.04
C LYS A 59 9.21 -1.08 -4.03
N VAL A 60 8.85 -2.35 -4.23
CA VAL A 60 8.03 -3.13 -3.30
C VAL A 60 8.77 -3.32 -1.97
N ASP A 61 10.07 -3.61 -1.96
CA ASP A 61 10.85 -3.73 -0.72
C ASP A 61 10.84 -2.44 0.09
N ARG A 62 11.06 -1.31 -0.59
CA ARG A 62 11.01 0.01 0.04
C ARG A 62 9.63 0.35 0.59
N LEU A 63 8.58 -0.03 -0.13
CA LEU A 63 7.19 0.13 0.30
C LEU A 63 6.92 -0.69 1.57
N LEU A 64 7.26 -1.98 1.55
CA LEU A 64 7.05 -2.90 2.66
C LEU A 64 7.87 -2.53 3.89
N THR A 65 9.08 -2.00 3.74
CA THR A 65 9.88 -1.49 4.86
C THR A 65 9.09 -0.50 5.72
N HIS A 66 8.31 0.39 5.08
CA HIS A 66 7.46 1.34 5.80
C HIS A 66 6.20 0.69 6.35
N HIS A 67 5.46 -0.03 5.50
CA HIS A 67 4.12 -0.52 5.85
C HIS A 67 4.16 -1.68 6.86
N ASN A 68 5.16 -2.56 6.78
CA ASN A 68 5.29 -3.66 7.73
C ASN A 68 5.69 -3.17 9.13
N ALA A 69 6.47 -2.10 9.24
CA ALA A 69 6.74 -1.46 10.53
C ALA A 69 5.44 -0.93 11.18
N LEU A 70 4.55 -0.32 10.40
CA LEU A 70 3.25 0.16 10.88
C LEU A 70 2.32 -0.99 11.26
N ARG A 71 2.21 -2.03 10.42
CA ARG A 71 1.40 -3.23 10.68
C ARG A 71 1.83 -3.90 11.98
N ARG A 72 3.14 -4.10 12.16
CA ARG A 72 3.71 -4.66 13.39
C ARG A 72 3.37 -3.83 14.61
N GLY A 73 3.51 -2.50 14.52
CA GLY A 73 3.15 -1.57 15.59
C GLY A 73 1.65 -1.58 15.96
N LEU A 74 0.80 -1.94 15.01
CA LEU A 74 -0.65 -2.08 15.19
C LEU A 74 -1.09 -3.53 15.53
N GLY A 75 -0.16 -4.48 15.64
CA GLY A 75 -0.47 -5.88 15.96
C GLY A 75 -1.06 -6.69 14.80
N HIS A 76 -0.86 -6.26 13.55
CA HIS A 76 -1.32 -6.96 12.36
C HIS A 76 -0.18 -7.71 11.64
N ALA A 77 -0.54 -8.76 10.91
CA ALA A 77 0.39 -9.51 10.08
C ALA A 77 1.02 -8.63 8.99
N GLU A 78 2.31 -8.86 8.75
CA GLU A 78 3.08 -8.19 7.71
C GLU A 78 2.63 -8.65 6.32
N ALA A 79 2.64 -7.73 5.35
CA ALA A 79 2.43 -8.09 3.96
C ALA A 79 3.72 -8.68 3.39
N THR A 80 3.60 -9.73 2.58
CA THR A 80 4.76 -10.40 1.96
C THR A 80 5.12 -9.73 0.63
N HIS A 81 6.40 -9.81 0.27
CA HIS A 81 6.88 -9.30 -1.01
C HIS A 81 6.15 -9.97 -2.18
N GLU A 82 6.01 -11.29 -2.10
CA GLU A 82 5.39 -12.12 -3.13
C GLU A 82 3.92 -11.72 -3.37
N ALA A 83 3.16 -11.44 -2.32
CA ALA A 83 1.76 -11.06 -2.44
C ALA A 83 1.60 -9.73 -3.19
N ILE A 84 2.45 -8.74 -2.88
CA ILE A 84 2.38 -7.43 -3.54
C ILE A 84 2.88 -7.50 -4.98
N MET A 85 3.93 -8.27 -5.25
CA MET A 85 4.40 -8.52 -6.61
C MET A 85 3.33 -9.22 -7.46
N GLN A 86 2.64 -10.21 -6.90
CA GLN A 86 1.55 -10.90 -7.59
C GLN A 86 0.38 -9.96 -7.88
N GLU A 87 -0.01 -9.13 -6.91
CA GLU A 87 -1.06 -8.11 -7.11
C GLU A 87 -0.73 -7.16 -8.26
N LEU A 88 0.51 -6.65 -8.31
CA LEU A 88 0.97 -5.69 -9.32
C LEU A 88 1.08 -6.32 -10.71
N THR A 89 1.67 -7.52 -10.79
CA THR A 89 1.90 -8.20 -12.09
C THR A 89 0.60 -8.74 -12.70
N ALA A 90 -0.38 -9.13 -11.88
CA ALA A 90 -1.67 -9.62 -12.35
C ALA A 90 -2.48 -8.57 -13.13
N VAL A 91 -2.28 -7.28 -12.84
CA VAL A 91 -3.02 -6.17 -13.50
C VAL A 91 -2.19 -5.43 -14.54
N ALA A 92 -0.88 -5.69 -14.64
CA ALA A 92 0.02 -4.93 -15.51
C ALA A 92 -0.39 -5.01 -16.99
N GLY A 93 -0.74 -6.21 -17.48
CA GLY A 93 -1.14 -6.42 -18.88
C GLY A 93 -2.41 -5.68 -19.29
N ASP A 94 -3.34 -5.49 -18.34
CA ASP A 94 -4.62 -4.82 -18.59
C ASP A 94 -4.50 -3.29 -18.52
N ILE A 95 -3.56 -2.79 -17.72
CA ILE A 95 -3.41 -1.35 -17.45
C ILE A 95 -2.46 -0.69 -18.46
N LEU A 96 -1.34 -1.33 -18.79
CA LEU A 96 -0.29 -0.74 -19.64
C LEU A 96 -0.71 -0.31 -21.06
N PRO A 97 -1.78 -0.85 -21.68
CA PRO A 97 -2.27 -0.36 -22.97
C PRO A 97 -2.88 1.06 -22.95
N TYR A 98 -3.15 1.64 -21.77
CA TYR A 98 -3.83 2.94 -21.58
C TYR A 98 -2.91 3.99 -20.95
#